data_AF-A0A838THW9-F1
#
_entry.id   AF-A0A838THW9-F1
#
_cell.length_a   1.000
_cell.length_b   1.000
_cell.length_c   1.000
_cell.angle_alpha   90.00
_cell.angle_beta   90.00
_cell.angle_gamma   90.00
#
_symmetry.space_group_name_H-M   'P 1'
#
loop_
_entity.id
_entity.type
_entity.pdbx_description
1 polymer ?
#
loop_
_entity_poly.entity_id
_entity_poly.type
_entity_poly.pdbx_seq_one_letter_code
_entity_poly.pdbx_strand_id
1 'polypeptide(L)'
;PQALGGAIVAGLVLAPEALAGIKAAMGNRVQRSVNILHGSVLASIGLTIPAVLLIGMITHRPVTLGLDGGNLPLLLLTLAASVVTFGSGKTNVLQGCIHLLLFAVFVLLIFCP
;
A
#
# COMPACT_ATOMS: atom_id res chain seq x y z
N PRO A 1 7.62 3.72 -18.33
CA PRO A 1 7.18 4.77 -17.37
C PRO A 1 8.05 4.76 -16.11
N GLN A 2 8.52 5.93 -15.63
CA GLN A 2 9.34 6.02 -14.41
C GLN A 2 8.61 5.44 -13.17
N ALA A 3 7.28 5.58 -13.11
CA ALA A 3 6.43 5.00 -12.08
C ALA A 3 6.51 3.46 -11.98
N LEU A 4 6.76 2.76 -13.09
CA LEU A 4 6.88 1.30 -13.11
C LEU A 4 8.13 0.83 -12.35
N GLY A 5 9.25 1.56 -12.46
CA GLY A 5 10.48 1.25 -11.73
C GLY A 5 10.26 1.35 -10.22
N GLY A 6 9.59 2.41 -9.77
CA GLY A 6 9.19 2.57 -8.37
C GLY A 6 8.29 1.44 -7.87
N ALA A 7 7.30 1.03 -8.67
CA ALA A 7 6.39 -0.06 -8.33
C ALA A 7 7.12 -1.41 -8.19
N ILE A 8 8.08 -1.71 -9.06
CA ILE A 8 8.88 -2.94 -8.98
C ILE A 8 9.75 -2.95 -7.72
N VAL A 9 10.43 -1.84 -7.43
CA VAL A 9 11.27 -1.72 -6.23
C VAL A 9 10.42 -1.86 -4.96
N ALA A 10 9.26 -1.19 -4.90
CA ALA A 10 8.33 -1.33 -3.80
C ALA A 10 7.86 -2.78 -3.63
N GLY A 11 7.51 -3.46 -4.73
CA GLY A 11 7.11 -4.87 -4.71
C GLY A 11 8.21 -5.79 -4.18
N LEU A 12 9.47 -5.56 -4.56
CA LEU A 12 10.61 -6.34 -4.07
C LEU A 12 10.85 -6.12 -2.57
N VAL A 13 10.75 -4.87 -2.10
CA VAL A 13 10.95 -4.53 -0.69
C VAL A 13 9.85 -5.13 0.18
N LEU A 14 8.59 -5.12 -0.28
CA LEU A 14 7.45 -5.67 0.47
C LEU A 14 7.26 -7.18 0.30
N ALA A 15 7.90 -7.82 -0.67
CA ALA A 15 7.74 -9.25 -0.98
C ALA A 15 7.81 -10.19 0.25
N PRO A 16 8.84 -10.12 1.14
CA PRO A 16 8.92 -11.04 2.27
C PRO A 16 7.74 -10.89 3.25
N GLU A 17 7.29 -9.67 3.48
CA GLU A 17 6.17 -9.38 4.38
C GLU A 17 4.83 -9.77 3.75
N ALA A 18 4.67 -9.55 2.45
CA ALA A 18 3.53 -10.01 1.67
C ALA A 18 3.39 -11.54 1.74
N LEU A 19 4.48 -12.28 1.50
CA LEU A 19 4.52 -13.74 1.60
C LEU A 19 4.21 -14.22 3.02
N ALA A 20 4.77 -13.56 4.04
CA ALA A 20 4.49 -13.87 5.44
C ALA A 20 3.01 -13.65 5.81
N GLY A 21 2.41 -12.56 5.33
CA GLY A 21 0.98 -12.27 5.48
C GLY A 21 0.10 -13.33 4.82
N ILE A 22 0.36 -13.64 3.54
CA ILE A 22 -0.39 -14.66 2.79
C ILE A 22 -0.32 -16.02 3.49
N LYS A 23 0.88 -16.45 3.92
CA LYS A 23 1.07 -17.70 4.67
C LYS A 23 0.28 -17.71 5.99
N ALA A 24 0.18 -16.58 6.68
CA ALA A 24 -0.63 -16.46 7.88
C ALA A 24 -2.14 -16.55 7.57
N ALA A 25 -2.61 -15.89 6.51
CA ALA A 25 -4.00 -15.95 6.06
C ALA A 25 -4.41 -17.37 5.64
N MET A 26 -3.59 -18.07 4.85
CA MET A 26 -3.83 -19.49 4.48
C MET A 26 -3.89 -20.41 5.70
N GLY A 27 -3.16 -20.08 6.77
CA GLY A 27 -3.21 -20.78 8.06
C GLY A 27 -4.37 -20.32 8.97
N ASN A 28 -5.38 -19.64 8.44
CA ASN A 28 -6.53 -19.07 9.16
C ASN A 28 -6.16 -18.11 10.32
N ARG A 29 -4.97 -17.50 10.27
CA ARG A 29 -4.50 -16.51 11.24
C ARG A 29 -4.66 -15.09 10.68
N VAL A 30 -5.90 -14.71 10.38
CA VAL A 30 -6.24 -13.43 9.72
C VAL A 30 -5.73 -12.23 10.52
N GLN A 31 -5.85 -12.22 11.85
CA GLN A 31 -5.33 -11.14 12.69
C GLN A 31 -3.80 -10.95 12.51
N ARG A 32 -3.04 -12.05 12.46
CA ARG A 32 -1.59 -12.00 12.24
C ARG A 32 -1.27 -11.49 10.84
N SER A 33 -2.02 -11.94 9.83
CA SER A 33 -1.87 -11.46 8.45
C SER A 33 -2.07 -9.95 8.39
N VAL A 34 -3.17 -9.45 8.97
CA VAL A 34 -3.49 -8.02 9.01
C VAL A 34 -2.42 -7.23 9.76
N ASN A 35 -1.99 -7.70 10.94
CA ASN A 35 -0.95 -7.03 11.72
C ASN A 35 0.38 -6.92 10.95
N ILE A 36 0.77 -7.95 10.18
CA ILE A 36 1.97 -7.91 9.35
C ILE A 36 1.80 -6.90 8.22
N LEU A 37 0.74 -7.05 7.41
CA LEU A 37 0.56 -6.24 6.19
C LEU A 37 0.24 -4.78 6.49
N HIS A 38 -0.66 -4.50 7.42
CA HIS A 38 -0.97 -3.13 7.83
C HIS A 38 0.17 -2.51 8.65
N GLY A 39 0.90 -3.31 9.44
CA GLY A 39 2.10 -2.85 10.13
C GLY A 39 3.16 -2.35 9.15
N SER A 40 3.38 -3.08 8.05
CA SER A 40 4.26 -2.68 6.94
C SER A 40 3.87 -1.34 6.32
N VAL A 41 2.60 -1.20 5.98
CA VAL A 41 2.05 0.02 5.37
C VAL A 41 2.18 1.19 6.34
N LEU A 42 1.86 0.99 7.62
CA LEU A 42 1.99 2.02 8.65
C LEU A 42 3.44 2.43 8.88
N ALA A 43 4.40 1.51 8.84
CA ALA A 43 5.83 1.84 8.89
C ALA A 43 6.29 2.63 7.66
N SER A 44 5.74 2.32 6.48
CA SER A 44 6.06 3.06 5.24
C SER A 44 5.52 4.49 5.28
N ILE A 45 4.25 4.66 5.64
CA ILE A 45 3.56 5.97 5.66
C ILE A 45 3.96 6.79 6.87
N GLY A 46 4.00 6.19 8.06
CA GLY A 46 4.23 6.87 9.33
C GLY A 46 5.69 7.11 9.67
N LEU A 47 6.63 6.39 9.02
CA LEU A 47 8.06 6.53 9.31
C LEU A 47 8.91 6.75 8.04
N THR A 48 8.81 5.88 7.04
CA THR A 48 9.72 5.92 5.87
C THR A 48 9.52 7.18 5.03
N ILE A 49 8.28 7.54 4.70
CA ILE A 49 7.98 8.77 3.95
C ILE A 49 8.44 10.02 4.75
N PRO A 50 8.08 10.20 6.03
CA PRO A 50 8.58 11.31 6.85
C PRO A 50 10.11 11.37 6.93
N ALA A 51 10.78 10.22 7.10
CA ALA A 51 12.24 10.17 7.16
C ALA A 51 12.88 10.64 5.84
N VAL A 52 12.37 10.20 4.69
CA VAL A 52 12.85 10.64 3.37
C VAL A 52 12.61 12.13 3.17
N LEU A 53 11.44 12.65 3.56
CA LEU A 53 11.14 14.08 3.50
C LEU A 53 12.10 14.90 4.38
N LEU A 54 12.35 14.45 5.60
CA LEU A 54 13.27 15.11 6.54
C LEU A 54 14.70 15.12 6.00
N ILE A 55 15.19 14.00 5.45
CA ILE A 55 16.50 13.92 4.80
C ILE A 55 16.56 14.87 3.60
N GLY A 56 15.49 14.93 2.79
CA GLY A 56 15.37 15.85 1.66
C GLY A 56 15.47 17.32 2.09
N MET A 57 14.80 17.69 3.18
CA MET A 57 14.87 19.04 3.76
C MET A 57 16.29 19.39 4.23
N ILE A 58 16.97 18.48 4.93
CA ILE A 58 18.34 18.69 5.42
C ILE A 58 19.34 18.79 4.26
N THR A 59 19.15 17.98 3.21
CA THR A 59 20.05 17.93 2.06
C THR A 59 19.71 18.97 0.99
N HIS A 60 18.70 19.82 1.23
CA HIS A 60 18.15 20.77 0.25
C HIS A 60 17.78 20.14 -1.10
N ARG A 61 17.32 18.87 -1.08
CA ARG A 61 16.84 18.16 -2.27
C ARG A 61 15.31 18.14 -2.27
N PRO A 62 14.65 18.70 -3.30
CA PRO A 62 13.19 18.65 -3.38
C PRO A 62 12.74 17.20 -3.58
N VAL A 63 11.84 16.73 -2.71
CA VAL A 63 11.22 15.40 -2.80
C VAL A 63 9.75 15.58 -3.18
N THR A 64 9.37 15.10 -4.35
CA THR A 64 7.96 15.07 -4.80
C THR A 64 7.38 13.70 -4.55
N LEU A 65 6.23 13.62 -3.85
CA LEU A 65 5.58 12.34 -3.53
C LEU A 65 4.90 11.68 -4.75
N GLY A 66 4.70 12.43 -5.84
CA GLY A 66 4.10 11.89 -7.07
C GLY A 66 2.64 11.45 -6.91
N LEU A 67 1.91 12.09 -6.00
CA LEU A 67 0.49 11.83 -5.73
C LEU A 67 -0.45 12.65 -6.63
N ASP A 68 0.04 13.17 -7.75
CA ASP A 68 -0.74 14.01 -8.65
C ASP A 68 -1.82 13.19 -9.40
N GLY A 69 -2.87 13.88 -9.86
CA GLY A 69 -3.93 13.29 -10.68
C GLY A 69 -4.71 12.17 -9.96
N GLY A 70 -4.78 11.00 -10.58
CA GLY A 70 -5.58 9.85 -10.11
C GLY A 70 -5.03 9.13 -8.88
N ASN A 71 -3.75 9.34 -8.50
CA ASN A 71 -3.11 8.59 -7.43
C ASN A 71 -3.59 8.99 -6.02
N LEU A 72 -3.85 10.28 -5.76
CA LEU A 72 -4.35 10.74 -4.47
C LEU A 72 -5.78 10.21 -4.18
N PRO A 73 -6.76 10.32 -5.09
CA PRO A 73 -8.08 9.72 -4.89
C PRO A 73 -8.01 8.21 -4.65
N LEU A 74 -7.16 7.49 -5.39
CA LEU A 74 -7.00 6.05 -5.26
C LEU A 74 -6.44 5.65 -3.89
N LEU A 75 -5.44 6.39 -3.38
CA LEU A 75 -4.89 6.19 -2.05
C LEU A 75 -5.97 6.37 -0.97
N LEU A 76 -6.74 7.45 -1.05
CA LEU A 76 -7.83 7.73 -0.12
C LEU A 76 -8.93 6.67 -0.16
N LEU A 77 -9.33 6.23 -1.37
CA LEU A 77 -10.29 5.13 -1.57
C LEU A 77 -9.78 3.82 -0.97
N THR A 78 -8.50 3.51 -1.15
CA THR A 78 -7.87 2.29 -0.61
C THR A 78 -7.87 2.30 0.92
N LEU A 79 -7.51 3.42 1.54
CA LEU A 79 -7.55 3.59 2.99
C LEU A 79 -8.98 3.50 3.53
N ALA A 80 -9.94 4.18 2.90
CA ALA A 80 -11.35 4.13 3.29
C ALA A 80 -11.93 2.70 3.18
N ALA A 81 -11.67 2.01 2.07
CA ALA A 81 -12.10 0.62 1.88
C ALA A 81 -11.47 -0.33 2.90
N SER A 82 -10.21 -0.09 3.28
CA SER A 82 -9.51 -0.85 4.32
C SER A 82 -10.17 -0.66 5.69
N VAL A 83 -10.54 0.57 6.06
CA VAL A 83 -11.27 0.85 7.32
C VAL A 83 -12.61 0.12 7.35
N VAL A 84 -13.39 0.16 6.26
CA VAL A 84 -14.68 -0.53 6.17
C VAL A 84 -14.52 -2.05 6.25
N THR A 85 -13.50 -2.60 5.61
CA THR A 85 -13.27 -4.06 5.53
C THR A 85 -12.81 -4.63 6.86
N PHE A 86 -11.85 -3.96 7.51
CA PHE A 86 -11.25 -4.48 8.74
C PHE A 86 -11.93 -3.96 10.01
N GLY A 87 -12.79 -2.92 9.93
CA GLY A 87 -13.59 -2.44 11.05
C GLY A 87 -14.79 -3.33 11.40
N SER A 88 -15.28 -4.15 10.46
CA SER A 88 -16.48 -4.99 10.67
C SER A 88 -16.21 -6.30 11.44
N GLY A 89 -14.96 -6.68 11.68
CA GLY A 89 -14.57 -7.92 12.39
C GLY A 89 -14.89 -9.24 11.65
N LYS A 90 -15.46 -9.19 10.45
CA LYS A 90 -15.79 -10.36 9.60
C LYS A 90 -15.05 -10.25 8.26
N THR A 91 -14.52 -11.37 7.78
CA THR A 91 -13.91 -11.46 6.45
C THR A 91 -14.98 -11.67 5.38
N ASN A 92 -14.93 -10.89 4.30
CA ASN A 92 -15.83 -11.03 3.15
C ASN A 92 -15.04 -11.07 1.84
N VAL A 93 -15.29 -12.09 1.01
CA VAL A 93 -14.64 -12.24 -0.30
C VAL A 93 -14.92 -11.06 -1.22
N LEU A 94 -16.14 -10.51 -1.19
CA LEU A 94 -16.51 -9.34 -1.97
C LEU A 94 -15.68 -8.11 -1.60
N GLN A 95 -15.41 -7.91 -0.30
CA GLN A 95 -14.53 -6.84 0.16
C GLN A 95 -13.08 -7.04 -0.30
N GLY A 96 -12.60 -8.29 -0.33
CA GLY A 96 -11.32 -8.63 -0.94
C GLY A 96 -11.26 -8.28 -2.43
N CYS A 97 -12.31 -8.58 -3.20
CA CYS A 97 -12.40 -8.22 -4.61
C CYS A 97 -12.33 -6.70 -4.85
N ILE A 98 -12.91 -5.89 -3.96
CA ILE A 98 -12.81 -4.42 -4.05
C ILE A 98 -11.34 -3.98 -3.93
N HIS A 99 -10.55 -4.55 -3.01
CA HIS A 99 -9.14 -4.21 -2.87
C HIS A 99 -8.32 -4.62 -4.09
N LEU A 100 -8.60 -5.81 -4.66
CA LEU A 100 -7.95 -6.26 -5.90
C LEU A 100 -8.30 -5.36 -7.09
N LEU A 101 -9.55 -4.90 -7.18
CA LEU A 101 -9.97 -3.95 -8.20
C LEU A 101 -9.24 -2.61 -8.07
N LEU A 102 -9.15 -2.05 -6.85
CA LEU A 102 -8.38 -0.83 -6.59
C LEU A 102 -6.90 -0.99 -6.97
N PHE A 103 -6.31 -2.15 -6.65
CA PHE A 103 -4.95 -2.47 -7.08
C PHE A 103 -4.81 -2.57 -8.60
N ALA A 104 -5.80 -3.15 -9.31
CA ALA A 104 -5.78 -3.19 -10.77
C ALA A 104 -5.87 -1.79 -11.38
N VAL A 105 -6.68 -0.89 -10.80
CA VAL A 105 -6.75 0.53 -11.20
C VAL A 105 -5.41 1.23 -10.97
N PHE A 106 -4.73 0.95 -9.85
CA PHE A 106 -3.36 1.44 -9.60
C PHE A 106 -2.40 1.01 -10.72
N VAL A 107 -2.41 -0.27 -11.08
CA VAL A 107 -1.56 -0.78 -12.17
C VAL A 107 -1.89 -0.10 -13.49
N LEU A 108 -3.17 0.13 -13.79
CA LEU A 108 -3.59 0.86 -14.99
C LEU A 108 -3.04 2.29 -15.02
N LEU A 109 -3.13 3.03 -13.90
CA LEU A 109 -2.61 4.39 -13.79
C LEU A 109 -1.08 4.48 -13.97
N ILE A 110 -0.33 3.40 -13.76
CA ILE A 110 1.11 3.37 -14.08
C ILE A 110 1.36 3.53 -15.59
N PHE A 111 0.46 2.99 -16.43
CA PHE A 111 0.58 3.01 -17.88
C PHE A 111 -0.23 4.14 -18.53
N CYS A 112 -1.36 4.52 -17.93
CA CYS A 112 -2.26 5.57 -18.38
C CYS A 112 -2.61 6.50 -17.20
N PRO A 113 -1.70 7.43 -16.83
CA PRO A 113 -1.85 8.30 -15.66
C PRO A 113 -3.00 9.33 -15.79
#